data_AF-R5B9E9-F1
#
_entry.id   AF-R5B9E9-F1
#
_cell.length_a   1.000
_cell.length_b   1.000
_cell.length_c   1.000
_cell.angle_alpha   90.00
_cell.angle_beta   90.00
_cell.angle_gamma   90.00
#
_symmetry.space_group_name_H-M   'P 1'
#
loop_
_entity.id
_entity.type
_entity.pdbx_description
1 polymer ?
#
loop_
_entity_poly.entity_id
_entity_poly.type
_entity_poly.pdbx_seq_one_letter_code
_entity_poly.pdbx_strand_id
1 'polypeptide(L)'
;MNIKRTIAVVIMLSILLTALPTLAAGKVELSFDCDPSTASIEVIGGKAYLGNYTVPGDGTYPFTATADGYMDYNGSFDVVDGKVYFNGAECGGNKIHIVMSKQLYPVLITKNPQNMTLNVTDSLGNPVSDTANLPAGTYLYTAFADGYESAAGKFAVENAPAVVNITLKAIAKTMPTTSGIGALALLPANIAGEYYSAPTGSPGELVSLYLPVINNGEPLTDITIEPIISNNVEEFPFAADAANYGLRLPDLDTGAWAVAQYMLKISPYATNGVKTVQFRAIYRENGVLRDSTLSASVTIVNGYEAPQETLHTAPKLMVSGYAVNLDTIYAGDDFTLTVFVKNTSASASAVNITGALTLDPSALMAALGRSDTGYAAKIAPGDTAEIVYDLTAMPDIQGNAQIAIKLEYEDKENTAANVTQTITLPIKQRMRISVDQPEIFAEGAAEGDYIAVSLPIVNKGKTKAYNVEVKLESEKLSMSESYYGGDILPGAKQSAEFQLLCLKGGAADGTLTVSFEDAEGNVYEQSVPIRVDIAESISAPAAADTEAEQPQEKPEAFPIWIAAAGAAAVIAVAAALIIKKGRSNAAK
;
A
#
# COMPACT_ATOMS: atom_id res chain seq x y z
N MET A 1 53.09 35.90 -14.57
CA MET A 1 51.77 35.60 -13.98
C MET A 1 51.41 34.16 -14.34
N ASN A 2 51.89 33.18 -13.56
CA ASN A 2 51.62 31.76 -13.81
C ASN A 2 50.55 31.28 -12.83
N ILE A 3 49.32 31.18 -13.34
CA ILE A 3 48.19 30.59 -12.63
C ILE A 3 48.47 29.08 -12.53
N LYS A 4 48.97 28.62 -11.38
CA LYS A 4 48.96 27.19 -11.03
C LYS A 4 47.50 26.81 -10.80
N ARG A 5 46.85 26.23 -11.81
CA ARG A 5 45.57 25.53 -11.65
C ARG A 5 45.82 24.36 -10.72
N THR A 6 45.31 24.44 -9.49
CA THR A 6 45.14 23.27 -8.62
C THR A 6 44.18 22.33 -9.32
N ILE A 7 44.69 21.28 -9.96
CA ILE A 7 43.86 20.17 -10.42
C ILE A 7 43.36 19.52 -9.14
N ALA A 8 42.09 19.76 -8.78
CA ALA A 8 41.44 18.97 -7.75
C ALA A 8 41.44 17.51 -8.25
N VAL A 9 42.23 16.66 -7.61
CA VAL A 9 42.21 15.22 -7.89
C VAL A 9 40.87 14.72 -7.38
N VAL A 10 39.90 14.55 -8.28
CA VAL A 10 38.60 13.99 -7.98
C VAL A 10 38.76 12.48 -7.87
N ILE A 11 38.61 11.95 -6.65
CA ILE A 11 38.44 10.51 -6.43
C ILE A 11 36.97 10.18 -6.64
N MET A 12 36.70 9.24 -7.54
CA MET A 12 35.36 8.80 -7.86
C MET A 12 35.20 7.30 -7.62
N LEU A 13 34.10 6.98 -6.95
CA LEU A 13 33.54 5.64 -6.83
C LEU A 13 32.26 5.60 -7.66
N SER A 14 32.16 4.66 -8.59
CA SER A 14 30.97 4.48 -9.41
C SER A 14 30.31 3.15 -9.08
N ILE A 15 29.01 3.21 -8.79
CA ILE A 15 28.16 2.03 -8.59
C ILE A 15 27.27 1.92 -9.82
N LEU A 16 27.45 0.86 -10.60
CA LEU A 16 26.60 0.54 -11.75
C LEU A 16 25.61 -0.54 -11.36
N LEU A 17 24.32 -0.20 -11.43
CA LEU A 17 23.21 -1.12 -11.24
C LEU A 17 22.81 -1.65 -12.61
N THR A 18 22.68 -2.97 -12.71
CA THR A 18 22.28 -3.63 -13.97
C THR A 18 20.87 -4.19 -13.83
N ALA A 19 20.08 -4.07 -14.91
CA ALA A 19 18.68 -4.50 -14.90
C ALA A 19 18.48 -5.99 -15.22
N LEU A 20 19.54 -6.76 -15.49
CA LEU A 20 19.45 -8.20 -15.79
C LEU A 20 19.35 -8.96 -14.46
N PRO A 21 18.14 -9.29 -13.99
CA PRO A 21 17.98 -9.89 -12.69
C PRO A 21 18.35 -11.38 -12.76
N THR A 22 18.98 -11.91 -11.73
CA THR A 22 19.06 -13.35 -11.55
C THR A 22 18.01 -13.77 -10.54
N LEU A 23 17.19 -14.78 -10.87
CA LEU A 23 16.32 -15.39 -9.88
C LEU A 23 17.20 -16.21 -8.94
N ALA A 24 17.30 -15.77 -7.69
CA ALA A 24 17.81 -16.60 -6.62
C ALA A 24 16.63 -17.08 -5.78
N ALA A 25 16.47 -18.40 -5.67
CA ALA A 25 15.55 -18.99 -4.71
C ALA A 25 16.12 -18.79 -3.30
N GLY A 26 15.91 -17.61 -2.71
CA GLY A 26 16.02 -17.46 -1.26
C GLY A 26 14.89 -18.25 -0.60
N LYS A 27 15.14 -18.95 0.49
CA LYS A 27 14.09 -19.57 1.30
C LYS A 27 13.80 -18.66 2.48
N VAL A 28 12.66 -17.98 2.46
CA VAL A 28 12.03 -17.46 3.68
C VAL A 28 10.85 -18.37 3.95
N GLU A 29 10.87 -19.03 5.10
CA GLU A 29 9.76 -19.84 5.59
C GLU A 29 8.85 -18.95 6.45
N LEU A 30 7.64 -18.68 5.94
CA LEU A 30 6.60 -18.01 6.71
C LEU A 30 5.70 -19.06 7.36
N SER A 31 5.20 -18.77 8.56
CA SER A 31 4.44 -19.72 9.38
C SER A 31 3.34 -18.98 10.13
N PHE A 32 2.07 -19.33 9.93
CA PHE A 32 0.89 -18.57 10.41
C PHE A 32 -0.05 -19.41 11.27
N ASP A 33 -0.49 -18.96 12.45
CA ASP A 33 -1.49 -19.68 13.26
C ASP A 33 -2.87 -19.71 12.57
N CYS A 34 -3.38 -20.93 12.30
CA CYS A 34 -4.71 -21.15 11.73
C CYS A 34 -5.77 -21.43 12.80
N ASP A 35 -6.00 -20.48 13.71
CA ASP A 35 -7.18 -20.50 14.60
C ASP A 35 -8.28 -19.57 14.06
N PRO A 36 -9.44 -20.07 13.62
CA PRO A 36 -10.52 -19.24 13.06
C PRO A 36 -11.12 -18.24 14.06
N SER A 37 -10.86 -18.39 15.37
CA SER A 37 -11.33 -17.49 16.42
C SER A 37 -10.33 -16.41 16.84
N THR A 38 -9.04 -16.59 16.51
CA THR A 38 -7.96 -15.70 16.97
C THR A 38 -6.81 -15.51 15.96
N ALA A 39 -7.03 -15.71 14.66
CA ALA A 39 -5.98 -15.59 13.64
C ALA A 39 -5.40 -14.16 13.55
N SER A 40 -4.37 -13.88 14.34
CA SER A 40 -3.45 -12.76 14.15
C SER A 40 -2.17 -13.29 13.50
N ILE A 41 -1.88 -12.77 12.31
CA ILE A 41 -0.70 -13.16 11.52
C ILE A 41 0.55 -12.47 12.06
N GLU A 42 1.48 -13.24 12.59
CA GLU A 42 2.82 -12.77 12.95
C GLU A 42 3.81 -13.14 11.83
N VAL A 43 4.45 -12.15 11.23
CA VAL A 43 5.60 -12.33 10.32
C VAL A 43 6.85 -11.89 11.04
N ILE A 44 7.86 -12.77 11.11
CA ILE A 44 9.21 -12.38 11.51
C ILE A 44 9.88 -11.69 10.30
N GLY A 45 10.03 -10.37 10.35
CA GLY A 45 10.93 -9.62 9.46
C GLY A 45 10.31 -8.69 8.40
N GLY A 46 9.03 -8.34 8.49
CA GLY A 46 8.41 -7.35 7.59
C GLY A 46 6.89 -7.47 7.59
N LYS A 47 6.17 -6.35 7.68
CA LYS A 47 4.71 -6.32 7.88
C LYS A 47 3.99 -6.89 6.65
N ALA A 48 3.11 -7.87 6.84
CA ALA A 48 2.06 -8.23 5.89
C ALA A 48 0.69 -7.93 6.48
N TYR A 49 -0.23 -7.50 5.61
CA TYR A 49 -1.62 -7.18 5.95
C TYR A 49 -2.49 -8.39 5.65
N LEU A 50 -3.09 -8.99 6.68
CA LEU A 50 -4.47 -9.48 6.55
C LEU A 50 -5.33 -8.46 7.27
N GLY A 51 -6.30 -7.90 6.57
CA GLY A 51 -7.40 -7.21 7.24
C GLY A 51 -7.98 -8.15 8.28
N ASN A 52 -8.41 -7.59 9.42
CA ASN A 52 -9.19 -8.31 10.41
C ASN A 52 -10.51 -8.76 9.74
N TYR A 53 -10.47 -9.86 9.00
CA TYR A 53 -11.65 -10.54 8.53
C TYR A 53 -11.98 -11.59 9.58
N THR A 54 -13.05 -11.36 10.31
CA THR A 54 -13.85 -12.47 10.83
C THR A 54 -14.29 -13.26 9.60
N VAL A 55 -13.82 -14.50 9.47
CA VAL A 55 -14.10 -15.35 8.30
C VAL A 55 -15.62 -15.63 8.29
N PRO A 56 -16.42 -15.17 7.31
CA PRO A 56 -17.89 -15.19 7.44
C PRO A 56 -18.54 -16.57 7.23
N GLY A 57 -17.76 -17.61 6.97
CA GLY A 57 -18.23 -18.96 6.65
C GLY A 57 -17.31 -19.65 5.65
N ASP A 58 -17.77 -20.79 5.13
CA ASP A 58 -17.01 -21.57 4.15
C ASP A 58 -16.77 -20.80 2.85
N GLY A 59 -15.56 -20.89 2.30
CA GLY A 59 -15.17 -20.16 1.08
C GLY A 59 -13.66 -20.13 0.82
N THR A 60 -13.27 -19.59 -0.34
CA THR A 60 -11.87 -19.40 -0.74
C THR A 60 -11.43 -17.97 -0.46
N TYR A 61 -10.33 -17.80 0.28
CA TYR A 61 -9.83 -16.52 0.74
C TYR A 61 -8.45 -16.23 0.12
N PRO A 62 -8.33 -15.18 -0.71
CA PRO A 62 -7.03 -14.78 -1.25
C PRO A 62 -6.18 -14.08 -0.18
N PHE A 63 -4.87 -14.24 -0.28
CA PHE A 63 -3.90 -13.51 0.53
C PHE A 63 -2.65 -13.15 -0.28
N THR A 64 -1.96 -12.12 0.19
CA THR A 64 -0.64 -11.74 -0.32
C THR A 64 0.34 -11.71 0.85
N ALA A 65 1.41 -12.49 0.78
CA ALA A 65 2.51 -12.43 1.72
C ALA A 65 3.63 -11.56 1.13
N THR A 66 4.09 -10.58 1.91
CA THR A 66 5.12 -9.60 1.54
C THR A 66 6.27 -9.67 2.53
N ALA A 67 7.51 -9.67 2.03
CA ALA A 67 8.71 -9.60 2.86
C ALA A 67 9.76 -8.74 2.18
N ASP A 68 10.46 -7.91 2.95
CA ASP A 68 11.41 -6.93 2.40
C ASP A 68 12.51 -7.64 1.59
N GLY A 69 12.62 -7.27 0.31
CA GLY A 69 13.57 -7.86 -0.62
C GLY A 69 13.16 -9.21 -1.20
N TYR A 70 11.90 -9.65 -1.04
CA TYR A 70 11.33 -10.84 -1.68
C TYR A 70 10.14 -10.47 -2.57
N MET A 71 9.91 -11.26 -3.63
CA MET A 71 8.73 -11.15 -4.47
C MET A 71 7.49 -11.52 -3.67
N ASP A 72 6.45 -10.69 -3.75
CA ASP A 72 5.14 -10.97 -3.15
C ASP A 72 4.63 -12.35 -3.55
N TYR A 73 4.20 -13.13 -2.56
CA TYR A 73 3.56 -14.41 -2.79
C TYR A 73 2.05 -14.22 -2.71
N ASN A 74 1.39 -14.35 -3.86
CA ASN A 74 -0.06 -14.33 -3.96
C ASN A 74 -0.59 -15.77 -3.93
N GLY A 75 -1.46 -16.06 -2.98
CA GLY A 75 -2.07 -17.38 -2.82
C GLY A 75 -3.50 -17.28 -2.31
N SER A 76 -4.11 -18.42 -2.05
CA SER A 76 -5.40 -18.50 -1.38
C SER A 76 -5.43 -19.71 -0.43
N PHE A 77 -6.28 -19.65 0.58
CA PHE A 77 -6.64 -20.80 1.40
C PHE A 77 -8.15 -20.99 1.38
N ASP A 78 -8.61 -22.21 1.58
CA ASP A 78 -10.04 -22.55 1.62
C ASP A 78 -10.46 -22.79 3.07
N VAL A 79 -11.70 -22.44 3.39
CA VAL A 79 -12.35 -22.80 4.65
C VAL A 79 -13.56 -23.66 4.32
N VAL A 80 -13.61 -24.86 4.90
CA VAL A 80 -14.70 -25.83 4.72
C VAL A 80 -15.04 -26.42 6.08
N ASP A 81 -16.30 -26.33 6.51
CA ASP A 81 -16.79 -26.74 7.83
C ASP A 81 -15.92 -26.21 9.00
N GLY A 82 -15.48 -24.94 8.90
CA GLY A 82 -14.63 -24.31 9.91
C GLY A 82 -13.17 -24.78 9.96
N LYS A 83 -12.72 -25.58 8.97
CA LYS A 83 -11.34 -26.05 8.84
C LYS A 83 -10.63 -25.35 7.68
N VAL A 84 -9.37 -24.97 7.90
CA VAL A 84 -8.53 -24.30 6.89
C VAL A 84 -7.77 -25.33 6.05
N TYR A 85 -7.83 -25.18 4.74
CA TYR A 85 -7.09 -25.96 3.75
C TYR A 85 -6.16 -25.04 2.95
N PHE A 86 -4.91 -25.44 2.78
CA PHE A 86 -3.95 -24.73 1.93
C PHE A 86 -3.32 -25.71 0.94
N ASN A 87 -3.34 -25.38 -0.36
CA ASN A 87 -2.90 -26.28 -1.43
C ASN A 87 -3.52 -27.69 -1.35
N GLY A 88 -4.79 -27.79 -0.94
CA GLY A 88 -5.54 -29.05 -0.87
C GLY A 88 -5.25 -29.93 0.35
N ALA A 89 -4.45 -29.46 1.32
CA ALA A 89 -4.19 -30.17 2.58
C ALA A 89 -4.85 -29.45 3.76
N GLU A 90 -5.54 -30.20 4.63
CA GLU A 90 -6.06 -29.70 5.91
C GLU A 90 -4.90 -29.26 6.80
N CYS A 91 -4.91 -28.03 7.29
CA CYS A 91 -3.87 -27.49 8.16
C CYS A 91 -3.98 -28.06 9.60
N GLY A 92 -3.82 -29.38 9.76
CA GLY A 92 -3.98 -30.12 11.03
C GLY A 92 -2.85 -29.96 12.06
N GLY A 93 -2.22 -28.78 12.11
CA GLY A 93 -1.03 -28.53 12.94
C GLY A 93 -0.62 -27.06 13.05
N ASN A 94 -1.59 -26.16 12.93
CA ASN A 94 -1.46 -24.73 13.22
C ASN A 94 -0.56 -23.87 12.33
N LYS A 95 0.06 -24.31 11.21
CA LYS A 95 0.85 -23.38 10.36
C LYS A 95 0.76 -23.59 8.84
N ILE A 96 0.53 -22.50 8.08
CA ILE A 96 0.71 -22.44 6.61
C ILE A 96 2.17 -22.12 6.29
N HIS A 97 2.80 -22.87 5.38
CA HIS A 97 4.19 -22.65 4.94
C HIS A 97 4.25 -22.03 3.54
N ILE A 98 4.88 -20.85 3.43
CA ILE A 98 5.10 -20.15 2.15
C ILE A 98 6.60 -20.02 1.89
N VAL A 99 7.02 -20.30 0.65
CA VAL A 99 8.38 -20.07 0.16
C VAL A 99 8.35 -18.91 -0.83
N MET A 100 8.95 -17.77 -0.47
CA MET A 100 9.04 -16.58 -1.32
C MET A 100 10.34 -16.54 -2.13
N SER A 101 10.32 -16.05 -3.36
CA SER A 101 11.52 -15.96 -4.22
C SER A 101 12.15 -14.56 -4.17
N LYS A 102 13.49 -14.47 -4.30
CA LYS A 102 14.23 -13.20 -4.27
C LYS A 102 14.70 -12.84 -5.67
N GLN A 103 14.33 -11.66 -6.16
CA GLN A 103 14.89 -11.11 -7.39
C GLN A 103 16.14 -10.29 -7.04
N LEU A 104 17.30 -10.73 -7.55
CA LEU A 104 18.56 -10.07 -7.30
C LEU A 104 19.01 -9.26 -8.51
N TYR A 105 19.45 -8.04 -8.25
CA TYR A 105 20.01 -7.13 -9.24
C TYR A 105 21.53 -7.10 -9.08
N PRO A 106 22.30 -7.38 -10.15
CA PRO A 106 23.75 -7.30 -10.08
C PRO A 106 24.19 -5.85 -9.95
N VAL A 107 25.09 -5.62 -8.99
CA VAL A 107 25.67 -4.32 -8.66
C VAL A 107 27.18 -4.41 -8.88
N LEU A 108 27.68 -3.56 -9.77
CA LEU A 108 29.11 -3.48 -10.07
C LEU A 108 29.71 -2.23 -9.41
N ILE A 109 30.67 -2.43 -8.52
CA ILE A 109 31.35 -1.35 -7.81
C ILE A 109 32.73 -1.14 -8.43
N THR A 110 32.97 0.05 -8.98
CA THR A 110 34.26 0.44 -9.55
C THR A 110 34.91 1.51 -8.69
N LYS A 111 36.09 1.18 -8.13
CA LYS A 111 36.85 2.04 -7.21
C LYS A 111 38.00 2.72 -7.95
N ASN A 112 38.13 4.04 -7.83
CA ASN A 112 39.30 4.76 -8.35
C ASN A 112 39.75 5.85 -7.36
N PRO A 113 40.81 5.61 -6.56
CA PRO A 113 41.78 4.50 -6.62
C PRO A 113 41.23 3.17 -6.06
N GLN A 114 41.87 2.05 -6.41
CA GLN A 114 41.37 0.70 -6.07
C GLN A 114 41.31 0.40 -4.57
N ASN A 115 42.06 1.13 -3.74
CA ASN A 115 42.12 0.97 -2.28
C ASN A 115 40.98 1.69 -1.51
N MET A 116 39.98 2.24 -2.21
CA MET A 116 38.82 2.84 -1.54
C MET A 116 38.01 1.80 -0.73
N THR A 117 37.48 2.24 0.41
CA THR A 117 36.55 1.45 1.23
C THR A 117 35.12 1.94 1.00
N LEU A 118 34.18 1.01 0.83
CA LEU A 118 32.76 1.27 0.71
C LEU A 118 32.03 0.34 1.66
N ASN A 119 31.31 0.90 2.62
CA ASN A 119 30.40 0.16 3.49
C ASN A 119 28.98 0.43 3.03
N VAL A 120 28.19 -0.63 2.86
CA VAL A 120 26.79 -0.57 2.45
C VAL A 120 25.93 -1.18 3.56
N THR A 121 24.86 -0.48 3.93
CA THR A 121 23.84 -0.99 4.84
C THR A 121 22.47 -0.93 4.18
N ASP A 122 21.53 -1.72 4.69
CA ASP A 122 20.12 -1.57 4.32
C ASP A 122 19.54 -0.24 4.88
N SER A 123 18.26 0.01 4.60
CA SER A 123 17.53 1.20 5.08
C SER A 123 17.35 1.25 6.60
N LEU A 124 17.60 0.15 7.30
CA LEU A 124 17.52 0.01 8.76
C LEU A 124 18.91 0.12 9.42
N GLY A 125 19.98 0.23 8.64
CA GLY A 125 21.36 0.35 9.13
C GLY A 125 22.10 -0.97 9.32
N ASN A 126 21.52 -2.11 8.92
CA ASN A 126 22.20 -3.41 9.02
C ASN A 126 23.24 -3.58 7.90
N PRO A 127 24.42 -4.17 8.18
CA PRO A 127 25.46 -4.37 7.17
C PRO A 127 25.00 -5.34 6.08
N VAL A 128 25.25 -4.97 4.82
CA VAL A 128 24.95 -5.83 3.66
C VAL A 128 26.15 -6.73 3.37
N SER A 129 25.96 -8.04 3.48
CA SER A 129 27.03 -9.03 3.37
C SER A 129 27.46 -9.34 1.93
N ASP A 130 26.56 -9.23 0.95
CA ASP A 130 26.86 -9.36 -0.48
C ASP A 130 26.42 -8.09 -1.21
N THR A 131 27.39 -7.27 -1.59
CA THR A 131 27.15 -6.04 -2.36
C THR A 131 27.19 -6.26 -3.87
N ALA A 132 27.47 -7.47 -4.35
CA ALA A 132 27.50 -7.79 -5.77
C ALA A 132 26.10 -8.10 -6.31
N ASN A 133 25.19 -8.57 -5.46
CA ASN A 133 23.82 -8.91 -5.83
C ASN A 133 22.83 -8.40 -4.77
N LEU A 134 22.11 -7.33 -5.08
CA LEU A 134 21.18 -6.68 -4.14
C LEU A 134 19.73 -6.86 -4.57
N PRO A 135 18.79 -7.15 -3.66
CA PRO A 135 17.36 -7.02 -3.96
C PRO A 135 16.97 -5.55 -4.18
N ALA A 136 15.82 -5.34 -4.81
CA ALA A 136 15.25 -4.00 -4.94
C ALA A 136 15.04 -3.36 -3.56
N GLY A 137 15.41 -2.09 -3.42
CA GLY A 137 15.37 -1.40 -2.14
C GLY A 137 16.30 -0.20 -2.06
N THR A 138 16.17 0.58 -0.99
CA THR A 138 17.06 1.72 -0.71
C THR A 138 18.18 1.27 0.22
N TYR A 139 19.42 1.57 -0.16
CA TYR A 139 20.63 1.26 0.60
C TYR A 139 21.36 2.53 0.98
N LEU A 140 21.97 2.53 2.16
CA LEU A 140 22.83 3.59 2.63
C LEU A 140 24.29 3.20 2.37
N TYR A 141 25.14 4.19 2.13
CA TYR A 141 26.56 3.96 1.97
C TYR A 141 27.40 4.95 2.77
N THR A 142 28.58 4.49 3.17
CA THR A 142 29.70 5.34 3.61
C THR A 142 30.96 4.95 2.84
N ALA A 143 31.64 5.94 2.26
CA ALA A 143 32.82 5.75 1.42
C ALA A 143 34.02 6.49 2.02
N PHE A 144 35.18 5.81 2.01
CA PHE A 144 36.42 6.30 2.62
C PHE A 144 37.62 6.10 1.67
N ALA A 145 38.52 7.08 1.68
CA ALA A 145 39.82 7.01 1.02
C ALA A 145 40.85 7.87 1.78
N ASP A 146 42.08 7.39 1.90
CA ASP A 146 43.16 8.10 2.58
C ASP A 146 43.41 9.50 1.98
N GLY A 147 43.33 10.54 2.81
CA GLY A 147 43.55 11.94 2.40
C GLY A 147 42.32 12.67 1.85
N TYR A 148 41.12 12.09 2.00
CA TYR A 148 39.86 12.66 1.51
C TYR A 148 38.77 12.65 2.60
N GLU A 149 37.86 13.62 2.57
CA GLU A 149 36.68 13.67 3.44
C GLU A 149 35.78 12.46 3.13
N SER A 150 35.25 11.79 4.15
CA SER A 150 34.31 10.67 3.97
C SER A 150 33.00 11.14 3.33
N ALA A 151 32.45 10.37 2.39
CA ALA A 151 31.15 10.66 1.79
C ALA A 151 30.11 9.63 2.25
N ALA A 152 28.96 10.11 2.71
CA ALA A 152 27.80 9.29 3.03
C ALA A 152 26.62 9.66 2.12
N GLY A 153 25.75 8.70 1.85
CA GLY A 153 24.56 8.92 1.03
C GLY A 153 23.71 7.68 0.92
N LYS A 154 22.80 7.68 -0.07
CA LYS A 154 21.91 6.56 -0.36
C LYS A 154 21.81 6.30 -1.85
N PHE A 155 21.55 5.06 -2.22
CA PHE A 155 21.18 4.66 -3.58
C PHE A 155 20.00 3.70 -3.56
N ALA A 156 19.20 3.71 -4.63
CA ALA A 156 18.08 2.79 -4.80
C ALA A 156 18.45 1.71 -5.83
N VAL A 157 18.15 0.47 -5.51
CA VAL A 157 18.17 -0.67 -6.43
C VAL A 157 16.75 -0.86 -6.95
N GLU A 158 16.56 -0.64 -8.24
CA GLU A 158 15.26 -0.68 -8.92
C GLU A 158 15.38 -1.48 -10.22
N ASN A 159 14.24 -1.73 -10.88
CA ASN A 159 14.18 -2.46 -12.15
C ASN A 159 14.59 -1.59 -13.37
N ALA A 160 15.65 -0.80 -13.22
CA ALA A 160 16.23 0.03 -14.26
C ALA A 160 17.74 0.19 -14.02
N PRO A 161 18.59 0.17 -15.08
CA PRO A 161 20.01 0.39 -14.90
C PRO A 161 20.27 1.82 -14.42
N ALA A 162 21.14 1.98 -13.42
CA ALA A 162 21.48 3.28 -12.85
C ALA A 162 22.98 3.38 -12.55
N VAL A 163 23.52 4.59 -12.59
CA VAL A 163 24.91 4.88 -12.19
C VAL A 163 24.89 5.89 -11.06
N VAL A 164 25.49 5.53 -9.93
CA VAL A 164 25.68 6.41 -8.78
C VAL A 164 27.15 6.77 -8.67
N ASN A 165 27.46 8.06 -8.82
CA ASN A 165 28.81 8.59 -8.69
C ASN A 165 29.00 9.22 -7.31
N ILE A 166 29.95 8.67 -6.56
CA ILE A 166 30.33 9.15 -5.23
C ILE A 166 31.67 9.85 -5.37
N THR A 167 31.68 11.16 -5.10
CA THR A 167 32.90 11.96 -5.14
C THR A 167 33.38 12.24 -3.72
N LEU A 168 34.64 11.91 -3.43
CA LEU A 168 35.28 12.32 -2.18
C LEU A 168 36.03 13.65 -2.39
N LYS A 169 35.89 14.56 -1.44
CA LYS A 169 36.57 15.85 -1.48
C LYS A 169 37.95 15.71 -0.86
N ALA A 170 39.00 16.11 -1.59
CA ALA A 170 40.36 16.10 -1.06
C ALA A 170 40.44 16.98 0.19
N ILE A 171 40.98 16.42 1.27
CA ILE A 171 41.34 17.23 2.44
C ILE A 171 42.50 18.12 1.98
N ALA A 172 42.38 19.43 2.18
CA ALA A 172 43.37 20.39 1.71
C ALA A 172 44.73 20.08 2.36
N LYS A 173 45.62 19.44 1.60
CA LYS A 173 46.99 19.21 2.01
C LYS A 173 47.68 20.58 2.12
N THR A 174 47.88 21.10 3.32
CA THR A 174 48.94 22.08 3.56
C THR A 174 50.23 21.37 3.16
N MET A 175 50.83 21.76 2.04
CA MET A 175 51.99 21.07 1.47
C MET A 175 53.10 20.93 2.52
N PRO A 176 53.50 19.71 2.92
CA PRO A 176 54.86 19.49 3.35
C PRO A 176 55.71 19.46 2.08
N THR A 177 56.68 20.34 2.02
CA THR A 177 57.78 20.26 1.07
C THR A 177 58.45 18.89 1.18
N THR A 178 58.55 18.19 0.05
CA THR A 178 59.44 17.04 -0.23
C THR A 178 60.12 16.37 0.98
N SER A 179 59.50 15.32 1.55
CA SER A 179 60.18 14.41 2.48
C SER A 179 61.16 13.53 1.69
N GLY A 180 62.42 13.95 1.59
CA GLY A 180 63.52 12.99 1.62
C GLY A 180 63.57 12.39 3.03
N ILE A 181 63.90 11.11 3.15
CA ILE A 181 64.22 10.51 4.45
C ILE A 181 65.42 11.30 4.99
N GLY A 182 65.16 12.23 5.91
CA GLY A 182 66.19 13.06 6.52
C GLY A 182 67.14 12.22 7.39
N ALA A 183 68.34 12.73 7.65
CA ALA A 183 69.31 12.13 8.56
C ALA A 183 68.75 11.81 9.96
N LEU A 184 67.75 12.57 10.43
CA LEU A 184 67.10 12.34 11.72
C LEU A 184 65.89 11.40 11.56
N ALA A 185 65.92 10.27 12.27
CA ALA A 185 64.86 9.27 12.25
C ALA A 185 64.46 8.85 13.69
N LEU A 186 63.33 8.15 13.84
CA LEU A 186 62.98 7.53 15.13
C LEU A 186 63.94 6.39 15.45
N LEU A 187 64.43 6.36 16.69
CA LEU A 187 65.29 5.31 17.18
C LEU A 187 64.47 4.00 17.28
N PRO A 188 64.90 2.92 16.61
CA PRO A 188 64.29 1.61 16.78
C PRO A 188 64.40 1.14 18.24
N ALA A 189 63.32 0.60 18.78
CA ALA A 189 63.19 0.20 20.19
C ALA A 189 64.22 -0.84 20.69
N ASN A 190 65.04 -1.42 19.81
CA ASN A 190 66.03 -2.45 20.12
C ASN A 190 67.48 -1.95 20.19
N ILE A 191 67.78 -0.68 19.84
CA ILE A 191 69.16 -0.18 19.75
C ILE A 191 69.68 0.35 21.10
N ALA A 192 68.80 0.85 22.00
CA ALA A 192 69.18 1.47 23.28
C ALA A 192 68.76 0.69 24.53
N GLY A 193 68.10 -0.48 24.39
CA GLY A 193 67.61 -1.27 25.53
C GLY A 193 66.45 -0.65 26.33
N GLU A 194 65.95 0.51 25.89
CA GLU A 194 64.89 1.29 26.54
C GLU A 194 63.65 1.32 25.64
N TYR A 195 62.50 0.89 26.16
CA TYR A 195 61.26 0.76 25.40
C TYR A 195 60.33 1.96 25.67
N TYR A 196 60.13 2.80 24.66
CA TYR A 196 59.20 3.94 24.72
C TYR A 196 57.84 3.51 24.12
N SER A 197 56.90 3.14 24.98
CA SER A 197 55.54 2.76 24.55
C SER A 197 54.71 3.99 24.18
N ALA A 198 53.82 3.84 23.19
CA ALA A 198 52.79 4.83 22.91
C ALA A 198 51.95 5.09 24.17
N PRO A 199 51.75 6.36 24.60
CA PRO A 199 50.93 6.65 25.76
C PRO A 199 49.47 6.29 25.51
N THR A 200 48.75 5.99 26.59
CA THR A 200 47.30 5.74 26.59
C THR A 200 46.63 6.72 27.55
N GLY A 201 45.48 7.28 27.17
CA GLY A 201 44.71 8.18 28.04
C GLY A 201 43.28 8.44 27.55
N SER A 202 42.50 9.10 28.39
CA SER A 202 41.12 9.51 28.11
C SER A 202 40.99 11.00 27.75
N PRO A 203 39.90 11.41 27.08
CA PRO A 203 39.63 12.82 26.79
C PRO A 203 39.80 13.73 28.00
N GLY A 204 40.59 14.80 27.85
CA GLY A 204 40.89 15.76 28.91
C GLY A 204 42.12 15.44 29.76
N GLU A 205 42.68 14.23 29.69
CA GLU A 205 43.89 13.85 30.45
C GLU A 205 45.18 14.38 29.80
N LEU A 206 46.22 14.58 30.62
CA LEU A 206 47.58 14.87 30.17
C LEU A 206 48.33 13.57 29.92
N VAL A 207 48.99 13.45 28.77
CA VAL A 207 49.85 12.31 28.42
C VAL A 207 51.26 12.75 28.07
N SER A 208 52.25 11.93 28.44
CA SER A 208 53.65 12.11 28.04
C SER A 208 53.96 11.29 26.79
N LEU A 209 54.28 11.97 25.70
CA LEU A 209 54.66 11.36 24.43
C LEU A 209 56.16 11.50 24.23
N TYR A 210 56.84 10.39 24.00
CA TYR A 210 58.29 10.33 23.82
C TYR A 210 58.62 10.03 22.36
N LEU A 211 59.49 10.86 21.76
CA LEU A 211 60.05 10.67 20.43
C LEU A 211 61.57 10.49 20.58
N PRO A 212 62.06 9.25 20.78
CA PRO A 212 63.49 8.98 20.71
C PRO A 212 63.94 9.08 19.26
N VAL A 213 64.91 9.95 18.98
CA VAL A 213 65.43 10.23 17.64
C VAL A 213 66.92 9.92 17.56
N ILE A 214 67.36 9.38 16.42
CA ILE A 214 68.76 9.07 16.13
C ILE A 214 69.22 9.79 14.87
N ASN A 215 70.45 10.29 14.89
CA ASN A 215 71.12 10.82 13.71
C ASN A 215 71.79 9.68 12.91
N ASN A 216 71.31 9.43 11.70
CA ASN A 216 71.88 8.46 10.75
C ASN A 216 72.72 9.12 9.63
N GLY A 217 72.83 10.45 9.62
CA GLY A 217 73.59 11.21 8.63
C GLY A 217 74.85 11.85 9.21
N GLU A 218 75.26 12.99 8.65
CA GLU A 218 76.38 13.79 9.14
C GLU A 218 76.00 14.54 10.44
N PRO A 219 76.95 15.15 11.19
CA PRO A 219 76.62 15.89 12.41
C PRO A 219 75.52 16.93 12.21
N LEU A 220 74.48 16.84 13.04
CA LEU A 220 73.30 17.70 12.98
C LEU A 220 73.36 18.78 14.05
N THR A 221 73.07 20.01 13.63
CA THR A 221 72.98 21.18 14.52
C THR A 221 71.62 21.85 14.38
N ASP A 222 71.29 22.77 15.29
CA ASP A 222 70.04 23.54 15.23
C ASP A 222 68.74 22.71 15.24
N ILE A 223 68.76 21.54 15.87
CA ILE A 223 67.69 20.55 15.83
C ILE A 223 66.47 21.04 16.64
N THR A 224 65.33 21.17 15.97
CA THR A 224 64.03 21.51 16.58
C THR A 224 62.98 20.52 16.11
N ILE A 225 62.17 20.00 17.02
CA ILE A 225 61.04 19.12 16.71
C ILE A 225 59.75 19.80 17.16
N GLU A 226 58.73 19.80 16.32
CA GLU A 226 57.41 20.33 16.62
C GLU A 226 56.29 19.41 16.08
N PRO A 227 55.17 19.24 16.77
CA PRO A 227 54.00 18.55 16.22
C PRO A 227 53.39 19.30 15.04
N ILE A 228 52.89 18.57 14.06
CA ILE A 228 52.02 19.11 13.01
C ILE A 228 50.60 19.18 13.57
N ILE A 229 50.14 20.40 13.88
CA ILE A 229 48.82 20.62 14.46
C ILE A 229 47.74 20.49 13.38
N SER A 230 46.72 19.68 13.65
CA SER A 230 45.53 19.51 12.81
C SER A 230 44.26 19.80 13.61
N ASN A 231 43.21 20.28 12.93
CA ASN A 231 41.87 20.38 13.52
C ASN A 231 41.10 19.04 13.47
N ASN A 232 41.67 18.04 12.79
CA ASN A 232 41.15 16.69 12.77
C ASN A 232 41.67 15.92 14.00
N VAL A 233 40.77 15.52 14.90
CA VAL A 233 41.10 14.75 16.10
C VAL A 233 41.67 13.35 15.79
N GLU A 234 41.55 12.87 14.55
CA GLU A 234 42.19 11.63 14.09
C GLU A 234 43.70 11.80 13.80
N GLU A 235 44.12 13.02 13.42
CA GLU A 235 45.50 13.36 13.07
C GLU A 235 46.25 14.05 14.21
N PHE A 236 45.53 14.84 15.01
CA PHE A 236 46.04 15.54 16.18
C PHE A 236 44.98 15.50 17.30
N PRO A 237 44.97 14.45 18.15
CA PRO A 237 43.94 14.24 19.18
C PRO A 237 44.14 15.10 20.44
N PHE A 238 44.95 16.16 20.38
CA PHE A 238 45.31 16.97 21.53
C PHE A 238 44.67 18.36 21.45
N ALA A 239 44.45 18.99 22.60
CA ALA A 239 44.10 20.39 22.67
C ALA A 239 45.29 21.25 22.22
N ALA A 240 45.07 22.15 21.26
CA ALA A 240 46.09 23.10 20.83
C ALA A 240 46.08 24.35 21.74
N ASP A 241 46.60 24.22 22.96
CA ASP A 241 46.55 25.25 24.01
C ASP A 241 47.87 26.02 24.24
N ALA A 242 49.01 25.51 23.77
CA ALA A 242 50.29 26.23 23.83
C ALA A 242 50.53 27.13 22.61
N ALA A 243 51.23 28.26 22.84
CA ALA A 243 51.63 29.20 21.79
C ALA A 243 52.76 28.67 20.89
N ASN A 244 53.57 27.73 21.39
CA ASN A 244 54.67 27.10 20.65
C ASN A 244 54.95 25.70 21.23
N TYR A 245 55.04 24.70 20.36
CA TYR A 245 55.39 23.32 20.71
C TYR A 245 56.80 22.93 20.21
N GLY A 246 57.58 23.86 19.67
CA GLY A 246 58.96 23.58 19.24
C GLY A 246 59.85 23.20 20.43
N LEU A 247 60.37 21.98 20.42
CA LEU A 247 61.36 21.48 21.36
C LEU A 247 62.73 21.45 20.69
N ARG A 248 63.71 22.15 21.29
CA ARG A 248 65.09 22.15 20.82
C ARG A 248 65.87 20.99 21.44
N LEU A 249 66.56 20.22 20.59
CA LEU A 249 67.44 19.14 21.00
C LEU A 249 68.90 19.59 21.00
N PRO A 250 69.80 18.89 21.72
CA PRO A 250 71.24 19.09 21.58
C PRO A 250 71.70 18.76 20.16
N ASP A 251 72.87 19.27 19.76
CA ASP A 251 73.52 18.86 18.53
C ASP A 251 73.85 17.36 18.60
N LEU A 252 73.69 16.65 17.48
CA LEU A 252 73.84 15.19 17.41
C LEU A 252 74.93 14.81 16.40
N ASP A 253 76.03 14.25 16.88
CA ASP A 253 77.01 13.55 16.05
C ASP A 253 76.37 12.34 15.34
N THR A 254 77.02 11.83 14.30
CA THR A 254 76.57 10.61 13.60
C THR A 254 76.44 9.44 14.57
N GLY A 255 75.26 8.82 14.62
CA GLY A 255 74.91 7.73 15.53
C GLY A 255 74.49 8.17 16.94
N ALA A 256 74.58 9.46 17.29
CA ALA A 256 74.06 9.99 18.54
C ALA A 256 72.53 10.08 18.50
N TRP A 257 71.90 9.99 19.67
CA TRP A 257 70.45 10.01 19.83
C TRP A 257 70.02 10.92 21.00
N ALA A 258 68.79 11.39 20.95
CA ALA A 258 68.14 12.18 21.99
C ALA A 258 66.65 11.86 22.05
N VAL A 259 65.96 12.30 23.11
CA VAL A 259 64.51 12.10 23.25
C VAL A 259 63.82 13.45 23.30
N ALA A 260 62.86 13.66 22.39
CA ALA A 260 61.91 14.75 22.49
C ALA A 260 60.70 14.30 23.33
N GLN A 261 60.46 14.93 24.47
CA GLN A 261 59.34 14.63 25.35
C GLN A 261 58.29 15.74 25.28
N TYR A 262 57.06 15.37 24.97
CA TYR A 262 55.91 16.27 24.95
C TYR A 262 54.92 15.89 26.05
N MET A 263 54.42 16.88 26.78
CA MET A 263 53.29 16.73 27.68
C MET A 263 52.06 17.39 27.03
N LEU A 264 51.13 16.59 26.53
CA LEU A 264 50.00 17.05 25.71
C LEU A 264 48.67 16.67 26.36
N LYS A 265 47.71 17.58 26.34
CA LYS A 265 46.36 17.33 26.85
C LYS A 265 45.49 16.73 25.75
N ILE A 266 44.88 15.56 25.98
CA ILE A 266 43.95 14.94 25.03
C ILE A 266 42.71 15.84 24.89
N SER A 267 42.29 16.09 23.65
CA SER A 267 41.09 16.88 23.34
C SER A 267 39.86 16.25 23.99
N PRO A 268 38.93 17.04 24.57
CA PRO A 268 37.65 16.52 25.08
C PRO A 268 36.79 15.87 23.99
N TYR A 269 37.10 16.11 22.71
CA TYR A 269 36.41 15.55 21.55
C TYR A 269 37.19 14.42 20.86
N ALA A 270 38.32 13.96 21.44
CA ALA A 270 39.10 12.86 20.87
C ALA A 270 38.28 11.55 20.90
N THR A 271 38.12 10.91 19.75
CA THR A 271 37.38 9.65 19.60
C THR A 271 38.25 8.45 20.03
N ASN A 272 37.62 7.32 20.31
CA ASN A 272 38.31 6.09 20.71
C ASN A 272 39.29 5.58 19.63
N GLY A 273 40.36 4.90 20.06
CA GLY A 273 41.31 4.18 19.21
C GLY A 273 42.73 4.75 19.17
N VAL A 274 43.59 4.13 18.37
CA VAL A 274 44.99 4.54 18.18
C VAL A 274 45.05 5.68 17.17
N LYS A 275 45.64 6.81 17.56
CA LYS A 275 45.83 8.00 16.73
C LYS A 275 47.29 8.18 16.40
N THR A 276 47.61 8.53 15.15
CA THR A 276 48.99 8.74 14.70
C THR A 276 49.22 10.23 14.49
N VAL A 277 50.18 10.76 15.24
CA VAL A 277 50.51 12.18 15.28
C VAL A 277 51.84 12.40 14.56
N GLN A 278 51.85 13.36 13.64
CA GLN A 278 53.05 13.71 12.88
C GLN A 278 53.81 14.84 13.56
N PHE A 279 55.13 14.75 13.48
CA PHE A 279 56.07 15.76 13.98
C PHE A 279 56.99 16.18 12.86
N ARG A 280 57.22 17.48 12.74
CA ARG A 280 58.23 18.05 11.87
C ARG A 280 59.51 18.25 12.68
N ALA A 281 60.61 17.68 12.21
CA ALA A 281 61.94 18.00 12.72
C ALA A 281 62.66 18.88 11.71
N ILE A 282 63.24 19.99 12.17
CA ILE A 282 64.03 20.95 11.39
C ILE A 282 65.43 20.96 11.98
N TYR A 283 66.46 20.84 11.15
CA TYR A 283 67.85 20.79 11.58
C TYR A 283 68.79 21.28 10.47
N ARG A 284 70.07 21.46 10.79
CA ARG A 284 71.13 21.75 9.83
C ARG A 284 72.09 20.58 9.72
N GLU A 285 72.29 20.12 8.50
CA GLU A 285 73.30 19.12 8.14
C GLU A 285 74.35 19.83 7.26
N ASN A 286 75.62 19.85 7.70
CA ASN A 286 76.70 20.61 7.05
C ASN A 286 76.34 22.10 6.81
N GLY A 287 75.65 22.72 7.77
CA GLY A 287 75.22 24.12 7.69
C GLY A 287 74.01 24.37 6.78
N VAL A 288 73.48 23.35 6.10
CA VAL A 288 72.31 23.48 5.23
C VAL A 288 71.05 23.04 5.99
N LEU A 289 70.02 23.90 5.99
CA LEU A 289 68.72 23.56 6.58
C LEU A 289 68.07 22.38 5.85
N ARG A 290 67.51 21.48 6.65
CA ARG A 290 66.80 20.26 6.27
C ARG A 290 65.60 20.09 7.19
N ASP A 291 64.60 19.36 6.71
CA ASP A 291 63.50 18.91 7.53
C ASP A 291 63.17 17.43 7.28
N SER A 292 62.54 16.80 8.27
CA SER A 292 62.07 15.42 8.23
C SER A 292 60.74 15.31 8.97
N THR A 293 59.97 14.27 8.67
CA THR A 293 58.70 13.98 9.35
C THR A 293 58.84 12.71 10.16
N LEU A 294 58.47 12.79 11.44
CA LEU A 294 58.43 11.69 12.39
C LEU A 294 56.96 11.38 12.70
N SER A 295 56.65 10.15 13.10
CA SER A 295 55.28 9.75 13.44
C SER A 295 55.27 8.98 14.76
N ALA A 296 54.44 9.42 15.70
CA ALA A 296 54.26 8.76 16.99
C ALA A 296 52.77 8.52 17.24
N SER A 297 52.45 7.41 17.90
CA SER A 297 51.07 7.05 18.18
C SER A 297 50.68 7.34 19.63
N VAL A 298 49.40 7.60 19.85
CA VAL A 298 48.75 7.70 21.17
C VAL A 298 47.45 6.89 21.13
N THR A 299 47.14 6.16 22.19
CA THR A 299 45.89 5.39 22.28
C THR A 299 44.87 6.14 23.12
N ILE A 300 43.69 6.39 22.55
CA ILE A 300 42.59 7.05 23.23
C ILE A 300 41.57 6.01 23.68
N VAL A 301 41.25 6.03 24.97
CA VAL A 301 40.22 5.18 25.60
C VAL A 301 39.14 6.04 26.23
N ASN A 302 37.89 5.57 26.29
CA ASN A 302 36.73 6.37 26.71
C ASN A 302 36.57 7.68 25.92
N GLY A 303 36.90 7.62 24.63
CA GLY A 303 36.81 8.71 23.67
C GLY A 303 35.40 9.26 23.53
N TYR A 304 35.31 10.50 23.05
CA TYR A 304 34.06 11.20 22.79
C TYR A 304 33.18 10.42 21.79
N GLU A 305 31.95 10.14 22.22
CA GLU A 305 30.87 9.66 21.36
C GLU A 305 29.95 10.84 21.10
N ALA A 306 29.86 11.28 19.84
CA ALA A 306 28.92 12.32 19.48
C ALA A 306 27.49 11.81 19.77
N PRO A 307 26.59 12.67 20.30
CA PRO A 307 25.18 12.31 20.41
C PRO A 307 24.68 11.88 19.03
N GLN A 308 24.16 10.66 18.92
CA GLN A 308 23.48 10.24 17.70
C GLN A 308 22.26 11.14 17.52
N GLU A 309 22.25 11.95 16.46
CA GLU A 309 21.01 12.57 16.02
C GLU A 309 20.06 11.47 15.57
N THR A 310 19.05 11.18 16.40
CA THR A 310 17.95 10.32 15.99
C THR A 310 17.20 11.04 14.89
N LEU A 311 17.25 10.51 13.67
CA LEU A 311 16.51 11.02 12.53
C LEU A 311 15.00 11.04 12.88
N HIS A 312 14.47 12.21 13.18
CA HIS A 312 13.05 12.39 13.42
C HIS A 312 12.31 12.27 12.09
N THR A 313 11.47 11.23 11.98
CA THR A 313 10.60 11.04 10.83
C THR A 313 9.22 11.56 11.19
N ALA A 314 8.59 12.33 10.30
CA ALA A 314 7.23 12.79 10.54
C ALA A 314 6.25 11.59 10.64
N PRO A 315 5.20 11.67 11.48
CA PRO A 315 4.15 10.68 11.51
C PRO A 315 3.44 10.61 10.15
N LYS A 316 2.89 9.44 9.82
CA LYS A 316 2.16 9.20 8.57
C LYS A 316 0.85 8.50 8.89
N LEU A 317 -0.26 9.25 8.84
CA LEU A 317 -1.59 8.68 9.04
C LEU A 317 -2.21 8.19 7.73
N MET A 318 -3.07 7.19 7.86
CA MET A 318 -3.89 6.64 6.77
C MET A 318 -5.20 6.12 7.36
N VAL A 319 -6.31 6.30 6.64
CA VAL A 319 -7.55 5.57 6.89
C VAL A 319 -7.33 4.11 6.51
N SER A 320 -7.34 3.23 7.50
CA SER A 320 -7.19 1.78 7.29
C SER A 320 -8.52 1.09 6.99
N GLY A 321 -9.65 1.74 7.29
CA GLY A 321 -10.98 1.23 7.02
C GLY A 321 -12.07 2.08 7.65
N TYR A 322 -13.31 1.61 7.53
CA TYR A 322 -14.47 2.20 8.19
C TYR A 322 -15.48 1.12 8.57
N ALA A 323 -16.37 1.46 9.50
CA ALA A 323 -17.54 0.64 9.86
C ALA A 323 -18.78 1.53 9.99
N VAL A 324 -19.94 0.95 9.76
CA VAL A 324 -21.25 1.58 9.99
C VAL A 324 -22.10 0.68 10.88
N ASN A 325 -22.95 1.28 11.70
CA ASN A 325 -23.78 0.56 12.67
C ASN A 325 -25.03 -0.11 12.07
N LEU A 326 -25.25 0.01 10.76
CA LEU A 326 -26.38 -0.58 10.03
C LEU A 326 -25.86 -1.57 8.99
N ASP A 327 -26.58 -2.67 8.77
CA ASP A 327 -26.28 -3.66 7.73
C ASP A 327 -26.47 -3.08 6.32
N THR A 328 -27.42 -2.15 6.17
CA THR A 328 -27.71 -1.45 4.92
C THR A 328 -28.20 -0.05 5.24
N ILE A 329 -27.61 0.95 4.59
CA ILE A 329 -28.02 2.36 4.74
C ILE A 329 -29.08 2.64 3.67
N TYR A 330 -30.29 3.01 4.09
CA TYR A 330 -31.28 3.55 3.18
C TYR A 330 -31.29 5.07 3.19
N ALA A 331 -31.66 5.68 2.07
CA ALA A 331 -31.87 7.11 1.99
C ALA A 331 -32.91 7.57 3.02
N GLY A 332 -32.56 8.62 3.77
CA GLY A 332 -33.34 9.11 4.91
C GLY A 332 -32.96 8.52 6.27
N ASP A 333 -32.11 7.49 6.33
CA ASP A 333 -31.66 6.91 7.59
C ASP A 333 -30.60 7.81 8.28
N ASP A 334 -30.64 7.83 9.62
CA ASP A 334 -29.55 8.29 10.46
C ASP A 334 -28.63 7.10 10.80
N PHE A 335 -27.32 7.31 10.71
CA PHE A 335 -26.34 6.25 10.95
C PHE A 335 -25.03 6.80 11.56
N THR A 336 -24.26 5.92 12.19
CA THR A 336 -22.96 6.23 12.77
C THR A 336 -21.86 5.63 11.91
N LEU A 337 -20.96 6.47 11.40
CA LEU A 337 -19.74 6.10 10.68
C LEU A 337 -18.56 6.12 11.64
N THR A 338 -17.89 4.98 11.81
CA THR A 338 -16.61 4.87 12.52
C THR A 338 -15.49 4.76 11.51
N VAL A 339 -14.55 5.71 11.53
CA VAL A 339 -13.37 5.72 10.65
C VAL A 339 -12.16 5.25 11.44
N PHE A 340 -11.46 4.23 10.94
CA PHE A 340 -10.24 3.70 11.54
C PHE A 340 -9.02 4.38 10.93
N VAL A 341 -8.28 5.14 11.74
CA VAL A 341 -7.09 5.89 11.34
C VAL A 341 -5.85 5.23 11.92
N LYS A 342 -4.99 4.70 11.04
CA LYS A 342 -3.73 4.04 11.41
C LYS A 342 -2.55 4.97 11.26
N ASN A 343 -1.65 4.96 12.23
CA ASN A 343 -0.33 5.55 12.10
C ASN A 343 0.64 4.52 11.50
N THR A 344 1.04 4.76 10.26
CA THR A 344 1.93 3.88 9.50
C THR A 344 3.41 4.13 9.78
N SER A 345 3.75 5.18 10.54
CA SER A 345 5.14 5.43 10.93
C SER A 345 5.67 4.35 11.88
N ALA A 346 6.96 4.03 11.74
CA ALA A 346 7.63 3.01 12.54
C ALA A 346 8.07 3.51 13.93
N SER A 347 8.36 4.81 14.06
CA SER A 347 8.92 5.38 15.29
C SER A 347 8.26 6.68 15.75
N ALA A 348 7.46 7.33 14.91
CA ALA A 348 6.85 8.62 15.21
C ALA A 348 5.37 8.49 15.61
N SER A 349 5.02 9.02 16.78
CA SER A 349 3.61 9.16 17.20
C SER A 349 2.99 10.37 16.51
N ALA A 350 1.71 10.25 16.13
CA ALA A 350 0.88 11.41 15.80
C ALA A 350 0.15 11.88 17.07
N VAL A 351 0.02 13.19 17.25
CA VAL A 351 -0.76 13.82 18.32
C VAL A 351 -1.67 14.90 17.74
N ASN A 352 -2.68 15.30 18.51
CA ASN A 352 -3.66 16.32 18.14
C ASN A 352 -4.31 16.08 16.78
N ILE A 353 -4.76 14.84 16.55
CA ILE A 353 -5.35 14.42 15.30
C ILE A 353 -6.77 14.97 15.21
N THR A 354 -7.03 15.79 14.19
CA THR A 354 -8.36 16.28 13.83
C THR A 354 -8.76 15.67 12.49
N GLY A 355 -9.91 15.00 12.45
CA GLY A 355 -10.48 14.46 11.22
C GLY A 355 -11.73 15.23 10.81
N ALA A 356 -11.65 16.03 9.75
CA ALA A 356 -12.78 16.78 9.21
C ALA A 356 -13.33 16.12 7.94
N LEU A 357 -14.63 15.83 7.92
CA LEU A 357 -15.31 15.30 6.75
C LEU A 357 -15.73 16.43 5.81
N THR A 358 -15.55 16.19 4.51
CA THR A 358 -16.21 16.93 3.44
C THR A 358 -17.36 16.08 2.93
N LEU A 359 -18.57 16.58 3.13
CA LEU A 359 -19.80 15.91 2.75
C LEU A 359 -20.42 16.62 1.55
N ASP A 360 -20.96 15.84 0.61
CA ASP A 360 -21.86 16.35 -0.41
C ASP A 360 -23.26 16.51 0.22
N PRO A 361 -23.78 17.74 0.40
CA PRO A 361 -25.06 17.98 1.06
C PRO A 361 -26.27 17.47 0.26
N SER A 362 -26.10 17.04 -0.99
CA SER A 362 -27.13 16.32 -1.75
C SER A 362 -27.19 14.83 -1.40
N ALA A 363 -26.15 14.30 -0.76
CA ALA A 363 -26.00 12.88 -0.43
C ALA A 363 -26.02 12.62 1.08
N LEU A 364 -25.25 13.38 1.85
CA LEU A 364 -25.02 13.18 3.28
C LEU A 364 -24.95 14.52 4.02
N MET A 365 -25.40 14.53 5.27
CA MET A 365 -25.20 15.64 6.20
C MET A 365 -24.77 15.13 7.56
N ALA A 366 -24.14 15.97 8.38
CA ALA A 366 -24.00 15.67 9.80
C ALA A 366 -25.38 15.61 10.46
N ALA A 367 -25.58 14.63 11.34
CA ALA A 367 -26.84 14.48 12.07
C ALA A 367 -27.13 15.73 12.91
N LEU A 368 -28.40 15.97 13.22
CA LEU A 368 -28.82 17.18 13.94
C LEU A 368 -28.09 17.31 15.29
N GLY A 369 -27.37 18.42 15.48
CA GLY A 369 -26.61 18.69 16.70
C GLY A 369 -25.24 17.98 16.77
N ARG A 370 -24.79 17.37 15.67
CA ARG A 370 -23.50 16.69 15.55
C ARG A 370 -22.57 17.46 14.61
N SER A 371 -21.27 17.18 14.72
CA SER A 371 -20.23 17.78 13.89
C SER A 371 -19.72 16.76 12.88
N ASP A 372 -19.27 17.27 11.74
CA ASP A 372 -18.48 16.57 10.72
C ASP A 372 -16.98 16.53 11.06
N THR A 373 -16.59 17.00 12.25
CA THR A 373 -15.21 17.02 12.74
C THR A 373 -15.08 16.17 13.99
N GLY A 374 -14.08 15.29 14.01
CA GLY A 374 -13.74 14.44 15.14
C GLY A 374 -12.29 14.62 15.57
N TYR A 375 -11.95 14.12 16.76
CA TYR A 375 -10.65 14.31 17.38
C TYR A 375 -10.12 13.02 18.01
N ALA A 376 -8.82 12.76 17.83
CA ALA A 376 -8.07 11.76 18.56
C ALA A 376 -6.81 12.39 19.14
N ALA A 377 -6.54 12.15 20.44
CA ALA A 377 -5.44 12.82 21.13
C ALA A 377 -4.06 12.34 20.65
N LYS A 378 -3.91 11.02 20.43
CA LYS A 378 -2.64 10.39 20.06
C LYS A 378 -2.85 9.06 19.36
N ILE A 379 -1.98 8.77 18.39
CA ILE A 379 -1.86 7.46 17.76
C ILE A 379 -0.37 7.07 17.77
N ALA A 380 0.01 6.04 18.52
CA ALA A 380 1.39 5.58 18.60
C ALA A 380 1.85 4.94 17.27
N PRO A 381 3.16 4.72 17.07
CA PRO A 381 3.66 4.11 15.85
C PRO A 381 3.05 2.71 15.63
N GLY A 382 2.42 2.47 14.48
CA GLY A 382 1.76 1.21 14.17
C GLY A 382 0.33 1.05 14.67
N ASP A 383 -0.11 1.88 15.62
CA ASP A 383 -1.45 1.81 16.23
C ASP A 383 -2.53 2.42 15.34
N THR A 384 -3.78 2.11 15.69
CA THR A 384 -4.99 2.61 15.04
C THR A 384 -5.87 3.29 16.09
N ALA A 385 -6.49 4.42 15.71
CA ALA A 385 -7.54 5.07 16.50
C ALA A 385 -8.84 5.16 15.71
N GLU A 386 -9.95 5.28 16.43
CA GLU A 386 -11.28 5.45 15.87
C GLU A 386 -11.70 6.92 15.95
N ILE A 387 -12.28 7.42 14.86
CA ILE A 387 -12.98 8.71 14.84
C ILE A 387 -14.41 8.45 14.39
N VAL A 388 -15.37 8.84 15.22
CA VAL A 388 -16.78 8.50 15.07
C VAL A 388 -17.58 9.74 14.65
N TYR A 389 -18.45 9.56 13.66
CA TYR A 389 -19.32 10.59 13.09
C TYR A 389 -20.75 10.10 13.02
N ASP A 390 -21.70 10.95 13.39
CA ASP A 390 -23.13 10.69 13.23
C ASP A 390 -23.63 11.46 12.01
N LEU A 391 -24.15 10.73 11.01
CA LEU A 391 -24.53 11.26 9.71
C LEU A 391 -25.99 10.90 9.37
N THR A 392 -26.60 11.71 8.51
CA THR A 392 -27.92 11.47 7.92
C THR A 392 -27.78 11.29 6.42
N ALA A 393 -28.33 10.21 5.88
CA ALA A 393 -28.44 10.00 4.43
C ALA A 393 -29.57 10.85 3.86
N MET A 394 -29.28 11.64 2.83
CA MET A 394 -30.29 12.53 2.25
C MET A 394 -31.41 11.73 1.56
N PRO A 395 -32.69 12.13 1.65
CA PRO A 395 -33.80 11.32 1.15
C PRO A 395 -33.76 11.00 -0.36
N ASP A 396 -33.09 11.83 -1.15
CA ASP A 396 -33.03 11.74 -2.61
C ASP A 396 -31.77 11.02 -3.13
N ILE A 397 -30.80 10.66 -2.27
CA ILE A 397 -29.56 10.02 -2.71
C ILE A 397 -29.82 8.62 -3.29
N GLN A 398 -29.10 8.28 -4.35
CA GLN A 398 -29.13 6.96 -4.98
C GLN A 398 -27.72 6.47 -5.26
N GLY A 399 -27.42 5.22 -4.94
CA GLY A 399 -26.11 4.62 -5.20
C GLY A 399 -25.07 5.05 -4.17
N ASN A 400 -23.90 5.47 -4.61
CA ASN A 400 -22.75 5.66 -3.73
C ASN A 400 -22.58 7.13 -3.30
N ALA A 401 -22.42 7.35 -2.00
CA ALA A 401 -21.97 8.62 -1.43
C ALA A 401 -20.44 8.60 -1.22
N GLN A 402 -19.76 9.66 -1.65
CA GLN A 402 -18.33 9.85 -1.40
C GLN A 402 -18.12 10.81 -0.22
N ILE A 403 -17.23 10.44 0.70
CA ILE A 403 -16.85 11.23 1.86
C ILE A 403 -15.34 11.45 1.77
N ALA A 404 -14.89 12.69 1.70
CA ALA A 404 -13.46 12.98 1.84
C ALA A 404 -13.15 13.34 3.30
N ILE A 405 -12.24 12.63 3.95
CA ILE A 405 -11.74 12.96 5.28
C ILE A 405 -10.37 13.62 5.15
N LYS A 406 -10.25 14.83 5.71
CA LYS A 406 -8.97 15.52 5.91
C LYS A 406 -8.50 15.30 7.34
N LEU A 407 -7.38 14.61 7.49
CA LEU A 407 -6.70 14.43 8.77
C LEU A 407 -5.61 15.50 8.91
N GLU A 408 -5.67 16.28 9.98
CA GLU A 408 -4.62 17.22 10.40
C GLU A 408 -4.05 16.73 11.73
N TYR A 409 -2.73 16.68 11.85
CA TYR A 409 -2.05 16.12 13.02
C TYR A 409 -0.63 16.67 13.12
N GLU A 410 0.02 16.46 14.25
CA GLU A 410 1.41 16.86 14.46
C GLU A 410 2.23 15.76 15.13
N ASP A 411 3.55 15.92 15.15
CA ASP A 411 4.44 15.10 15.98
C ASP A 411 4.64 15.70 17.38
N LYS A 412 5.41 15.00 18.22
CA LYS A 412 5.74 15.45 19.59
C LYS A 412 6.51 16.79 19.64
N GLU A 413 7.02 17.27 18.50
CA GLU A 413 7.79 18.52 18.37
C GLU A 413 6.95 19.64 17.74
N ASN A 414 5.65 19.39 17.52
CA ASN A 414 4.69 20.29 16.89
C ASN A 414 4.95 20.52 15.39
N THR A 415 5.57 19.55 14.70
CA THR A 415 5.63 19.56 13.24
C THR A 415 4.29 19.10 12.68
N ALA A 416 3.54 20.03 12.10
CA ALA A 416 2.23 19.75 11.51
C ALA A 416 2.31 18.99 10.17
N ALA A 417 1.37 18.09 9.96
CA ALA A 417 1.16 17.34 8.72
C ALA A 417 -0.33 17.14 8.46
N ASN A 418 -0.68 16.79 7.23
CA ASN A 418 -2.05 16.47 6.86
C ASN A 418 -2.12 15.43 5.74
N VAL A 419 -3.24 14.72 5.65
CA VAL A 419 -3.56 13.79 4.56
C VAL A 419 -5.06 13.82 4.29
N THR A 420 -5.44 13.72 3.03
CA THR A 420 -6.84 13.59 2.62
C THR A 420 -7.06 12.24 1.97
N GLN A 421 -8.13 11.54 2.35
CA GLN A 421 -8.53 10.26 1.77
C GLN A 421 -10.04 10.19 1.58
N THR A 422 -10.49 9.33 0.68
CA THR A 422 -11.90 9.22 0.31
C THR A 422 -12.47 7.87 0.72
N ILE A 423 -13.64 7.89 1.35
CA ILE A 423 -14.47 6.75 1.70
C ILE A 423 -15.68 6.74 0.77
N THR A 424 -16.10 5.56 0.30
CA THR A 424 -17.32 5.41 -0.51
C THR A 424 -18.31 4.56 0.26
N LEU A 425 -19.53 5.06 0.48
CA LEU A 425 -20.62 4.35 1.16
C LEU A 425 -21.76 4.05 0.17
N PRO A 426 -22.20 2.79 0.02
CA PRO A 426 -23.38 2.46 -0.77
C PRO A 426 -24.66 2.80 0.02
N ILE A 427 -25.57 3.53 -0.62
CA ILE A 427 -26.86 3.92 -0.06
C ILE A 427 -27.98 3.43 -0.97
N LYS A 428 -28.93 2.70 -0.37
CA LYS A 428 -30.08 2.12 -1.07
C LYS A 428 -31.33 2.99 -0.96
N GLN A 429 -32.27 2.76 -1.86
CA GLN A 429 -33.62 3.31 -1.79
C GLN A 429 -34.59 2.20 -1.46
N ARG A 430 -35.57 2.47 -0.60
CA ARG A 430 -36.61 1.49 -0.27
C ARG A 430 -37.52 1.30 -1.48
N MET A 431 -37.72 0.04 -1.87
CA MET A 431 -38.73 -0.28 -2.88
C MET A 431 -40.12 -0.01 -2.32
N ARG A 432 -40.96 0.69 -3.09
CA ARG A 432 -42.29 1.07 -2.61
C ARG A 432 -43.31 0.93 -3.72
N ILE A 433 -43.74 -0.31 -3.96
CA ILE A 433 -44.86 -0.62 -4.85
C ILE A 433 -46.17 -0.58 -4.05
N SER A 434 -47.21 -0.03 -4.66
CA SER A 434 -48.58 -0.08 -4.18
C SER A 434 -49.38 -0.90 -5.18
N VAL A 435 -50.04 -1.95 -4.71
CA VAL A 435 -51.01 -2.70 -5.49
C VAL A 435 -52.40 -2.37 -4.96
N ASP A 436 -53.27 -1.85 -5.83
CA ASP A 436 -54.63 -1.49 -5.45
C ASP A 436 -55.57 -2.72 -5.60
N GLN A 437 -56.85 -2.57 -5.24
CA GLN A 437 -57.82 -3.64 -5.43
C GLN A 437 -58.07 -3.90 -6.92
N PRO A 438 -58.27 -5.17 -7.36
CA PRO A 438 -58.57 -5.48 -8.74
C PRO A 438 -59.97 -4.99 -9.13
N GLU A 439 -60.09 -4.40 -10.32
CA GLU A 439 -61.37 -4.21 -10.99
C GLU A 439 -61.70 -5.48 -11.79
N ILE A 440 -62.88 -6.05 -11.53
CA ILE A 440 -63.27 -7.35 -12.08
C ILE A 440 -64.52 -7.17 -12.95
N PHE A 441 -64.43 -7.60 -14.21
CA PHE A 441 -65.54 -7.56 -15.15
C PHE A 441 -66.11 -8.98 -15.33
N ALA A 442 -67.02 -9.36 -14.42
CA ALA A 442 -67.56 -10.72 -14.31
C ALA A 442 -69.11 -10.79 -14.31
N GLU A 443 -69.80 -9.76 -14.81
CA GLU A 443 -71.26 -9.74 -14.84
C GLU A 443 -71.82 -10.90 -15.68
N GLY A 444 -72.60 -11.78 -15.04
CA GLY A 444 -73.22 -12.94 -15.70
C GLY A 444 -72.26 -14.08 -16.05
N ALA A 445 -71.02 -14.06 -15.55
CA ALA A 445 -70.02 -15.09 -15.82
C ALA A 445 -70.49 -16.47 -15.33
N ALA A 446 -70.44 -17.46 -16.21
CA ALA A 446 -70.75 -18.86 -15.92
C ALA A 446 -69.51 -19.74 -15.97
N GLU A 447 -69.66 -21.00 -15.57
CA GLU A 447 -68.60 -22.01 -15.71
C GLU A 447 -68.17 -22.14 -17.18
N GLY A 448 -66.86 -22.05 -17.43
CA GLY A 448 -66.24 -22.05 -18.75
C GLY A 448 -65.97 -20.66 -19.34
N ASP A 449 -66.53 -19.59 -18.75
CA ASP A 449 -66.31 -18.22 -19.24
C ASP A 449 -64.97 -17.65 -18.81
N TYR A 450 -64.46 -16.71 -19.62
CA TYR A 450 -63.31 -15.88 -19.27
C TYR A 450 -63.79 -14.51 -18.77
N ILE A 451 -63.33 -14.13 -17.58
CA ILE A 451 -63.56 -12.79 -17.01
C ILE A 451 -62.30 -11.94 -17.15
N ALA A 452 -62.47 -10.64 -17.40
CA ALA A 452 -61.36 -9.70 -17.44
C ALA A 452 -61.09 -9.12 -16.05
N VAL A 453 -59.81 -9.01 -15.68
CA VAL A 453 -59.35 -8.40 -14.44
C VAL A 453 -58.30 -7.34 -14.76
N SER A 454 -58.49 -6.17 -14.17
CA SER A 454 -57.57 -5.04 -14.23
C SER A 454 -57.02 -4.77 -12.83
N LEU A 455 -55.71 -4.90 -12.64
CA LEU A 455 -55.04 -4.70 -11.35
C LEU A 455 -54.10 -3.49 -11.42
N PRO A 456 -54.45 -2.34 -10.80
CA PRO A 456 -53.59 -1.17 -10.78
C PRO A 456 -52.38 -1.35 -9.86
N ILE A 457 -51.20 -1.08 -10.40
CA ILE A 457 -49.90 -1.14 -9.72
C ILE A 457 -49.19 0.20 -9.88
N VAL A 458 -48.75 0.80 -8.76
CA VAL A 458 -48.08 2.09 -8.75
C VAL A 458 -46.74 2.00 -8.05
N ASN A 459 -45.67 2.40 -8.74
CA ASN A 459 -44.38 2.58 -8.10
C ASN A 459 -44.34 3.93 -7.38
N LYS A 460 -44.49 3.91 -6.06
CA LYS A 460 -44.37 5.07 -5.16
C LYS A 460 -42.95 5.26 -4.64
N GLY A 461 -41.99 4.45 -5.10
CA GLY A 461 -40.58 4.52 -4.77
C GLY A 461 -39.80 5.45 -5.70
N LYS A 462 -38.51 5.61 -5.42
CA LYS A 462 -37.58 6.43 -6.22
C LYS A 462 -36.73 5.61 -7.19
N THR A 463 -36.76 4.29 -7.07
CA THR A 463 -36.06 3.33 -7.93
C THR A 463 -37.04 2.59 -8.83
N LYS A 464 -36.53 2.12 -9.96
CA LYS A 464 -37.29 1.28 -10.90
C LYS A 464 -37.54 -0.08 -10.26
N ALA A 465 -38.77 -0.58 -10.35
CA ALA A 465 -39.11 -1.96 -10.01
C ALA A 465 -38.99 -2.81 -11.28
N TYR A 466 -38.28 -3.92 -11.18
CA TYR A 466 -37.98 -4.81 -12.30
C TYR A 466 -38.92 -6.02 -12.29
N ASN A 467 -39.13 -6.60 -13.47
CA ASN A 467 -39.76 -7.91 -13.65
C ASN A 467 -41.08 -8.08 -12.90
N VAL A 468 -41.97 -7.10 -12.99
CA VAL A 468 -43.28 -7.17 -12.31
C VAL A 468 -44.10 -8.30 -12.90
N GLU A 469 -44.49 -9.26 -12.07
CA GLU A 469 -45.26 -10.44 -12.45
C GLU A 469 -46.48 -10.60 -11.54
N VAL A 470 -47.61 -11.08 -12.08
CA VAL A 470 -48.82 -11.40 -11.31
C VAL A 470 -49.18 -12.86 -11.50
N LYS A 471 -49.36 -13.57 -10.39
CA LYS A 471 -49.80 -14.97 -10.34
C LYS A 471 -51.12 -15.08 -9.59
N LEU A 472 -51.93 -16.06 -9.96
CA LEU A 472 -53.18 -16.38 -9.28
C LEU A 472 -53.06 -17.73 -8.56
N GLU A 473 -53.50 -17.75 -7.30
CA GLU A 473 -53.80 -18.97 -6.56
C GLU A 473 -55.31 -19.03 -6.26
N SER A 474 -56.01 -20.02 -6.82
CA SER A 474 -57.44 -20.26 -6.56
C SER A 474 -57.83 -21.69 -6.94
N GLU A 475 -58.85 -22.24 -6.29
CA GLU A 475 -59.45 -23.54 -6.64
C GLU A 475 -60.49 -23.46 -7.77
N LYS A 476 -61.11 -22.29 -7.96
CA LYS A 476 -62.26 -22.10 -8.88
C LYS A 476 -61.99 -21.10 -10.01
N LEU A 477 -60.88 -20.39 -9.95
CA LEU A 477 -60.40 -19.51 -11.00
C LEU A 477 -59.05 -20.05 -11.49
N SER A 478 -58.82 -19.98 -12.80
CA SER A 478 -57.53 -20.31 -13.37
C SER A 478 -57.00 -19.16 -14.22
N MET A 479 -55.71 -18.95 -14.17
CA MET A 479 -54.98 -18.02 -15.01
C MET A 479 -54.16 -18.84 -15.99
N SER A 480 -54.36 -18.65 -17.31
CA SER A 480 -53.71 -19.47 -18.34
C SER A 480 -52.20 -19.33 -18.34
N GLU A 481 -51.72 -18.11 -18.09
CA GLU A 481 -50.30 -17.77 -17.92
C GLU A 481 -50.16 -16.63 -16.91
N SER A 482 -49.07 -16.63 -16.15
CA SER A 482 -48.75 -15.52 -15.26
C SER A 482 -48.59 -14.23 -16.07
N TYR A 483 -49.17 -13.13 -15.59
CA TYR A 483 -49.01 -11.85 -16.26
C TYR A 483 -47.58 -11.35 -16.04
N TYR A 484 -46.90 -10.96 -17.11
CA TYR A 484 -45.59 -10.32 -17.05
C TYR A 484 -45.68 -8.87 -17.55
N GLY A 485 -45.48 -7.93 -16.63
CA GLY A 485 -45.59 -6.49 -16.86
C GLY A 485 -44.28 -5.79 -17.22
N GLY A 486 -43.13 -6.45 -17.08
CA GLY A 486 -41.82 -5.80 -17.23
C GLY A 486 -41.55 -4.79 -16.11
N ASP A 487 -40.88 -3.69 -16.43
CA ASP A 487 -40.41 -2.73 -15.42
C ASP A 487 -41.39 -1.58 -15.17
N ILE A 488 -41.54 -1.16 -13.91
CA ILE A 488 -42.28 0.06 -13.52
C ILE A 488 -41.29 1.15 -13.07
N LEU A 489 -41.21 2.23 -13.85
CA LEU A 489 -40.39 3.41 -13.53
C LEU A 489 -40.85 4.13 -12.25
N PRO A 490 -39.96 4.88 -11.56
CA PRO A 490 -40.34 5.67 -10.39
C PRO A 490 -41.52 6.61 -10.66
N GLY A 491 -42.53 6.59 -9.79
CA GLY A 491 -43.74 7.39 -9.93
C GLY A 491 -44.71 6.95 -11.03
N ALA A 492 -44.36 5.93 -11.84
CA ALA A 492 -45.20 5.45 -12.90
C ALA A 492 -46.34 4.56 -12.37
N LYS A 493 -47.42 4.51 -13.16
CA LYS A 493 -48.56 3.62 -12.96
C LYS A 493 -48.58 2.61 -14.08
N GLN A 494 -48.90 1.37 -13.74
CA GLN A 494 -49.13 0.30 -14.68
C GLN A 494 -50.40 -0.45 -14.25
N SER A 495 -51.22 -0.84 -15.21
CA SER A 495 -52.37 -1.71 -14.96
C SER A 495 -52.06 -3.08 -15.53
N ALA A 496 -52.08 -4.11 -14.67
CA ALA A 496 -51.95 -5.49 -15.11
C ALA A 496 -53.31 -5.97 -15.60
N GLU A 497 -53.40 -6.24 -16.91
CA GLU A 497 -54.61 -6.68 -17.58
C GLU A 497 -54.48 -8.15 -17.95
N PHE A 498 -55.38 -8.99 -17.43
CA PHE A 498 -55.37 -10.43 -17.68
C PHE A 498 -56.78 -11.03 -17.63
N GLN A 499 -56.92 -12.25 -18.14
CA GLN A 499 -58.17 -12.99 -18.12
C GLN A 499 -58.09 -14.19 -17.18
N LEU A 500 -59.17 -14.45 -16.46
CA LEU A 500 -59.31 -15.64 -15.60
C LEU A 500 -60.43 -16.54 -16.12
N LEU A 501 -60.15 -17.84 -16.20
CA LEU A 501 -61.13 -18.87 -16.55
C LEU A 501 -61.94 -19.27 -15.31
N CYS A 502 -63.26 -19.24 -15.43
CA CYS A 502 -64.19 -19.71 -14.41
C CYS A 502 -64.31 -21.24 -14.47
N LEU A 503 -63.75 -21.95 -13.49
CA LEU A 503 -63.67 -23.41 -13.50
C LEU A 503 -64.93 -24.10 -12.96
N LYS A 504 -65.63 -23.47 -12.02
CA LYS A 504 -66.79 -24.07 -11.34
C LYS A 504 -67.71 -23.01 -10.76
N GLY A 505 -69.03 -23.26 -10.85
CA GLY A 505 -70.05 -22.39 -10.25
C GLY A 505 -69.93 -22.13 -8.73
N GLY A 506 -70.58 -21.06 -8.30
CA GLY A 506 -70.63 -20.56 -6.92
C GLY A 506 -69.56 -19.50 -6.61
N ALA A 507 -69.48 -19.07 -5.35
CA ALA A 507 -68.46 -18.12 -4.90
C ALA A 507 -67.05 -18.72 -5.12
N ALA A 508 -66.18 -17.93 -5.74
CA ALA A 508 -64.81 -18.24 -6.05
C ALA A 508 -63.89 -17.20 -5.39
N ASP A 509 -63.09 -17.66 -4.43
CA ASP A 509 -62.07 -16.86 -3.77
C ASP A 509 -60.68 -17.22 -4.34
N GLY A 510 -59.78 -16.26 -4.35
CA GLY A 510 -58.39 -16.45 -4.76
C GLY A 510 -57.46 -15.36 -4.25
N THR A 511 -56.17 -15.54 -4.51
CA THR A 511 -55.12 -14.59 -4.17
C THR A 511 -54.30 -14.27 -5.42
N LEU A 512 -54.20 -12.98 -5.74
CA LEU A 512 -53.26 -12.46 -6.71
C LEU A 512 -51.95 -12.12 -5.99
N THR A 513 -50.85 -12.77 -6.35
CA THR A 513 -49.50 -12.46 -5.84
C THR A 513 -48.77 -11.64 -6.90
N VAL A 514 -48.44 -10.40 -6.56
CA VAL A 514 -47.63 -9.51 -7.38
C VAL A 514 -46.18 -9.58 -6.90
N SER A 515 -45.29 -10.10 -7.72
CA SER A 515 -43.85 -10.16 -7.46
C SER A 515 -43.09 -9.11 -8.27
N PHE A 516 -42.03 -8.53 -7.71
CA PHE A 516 -41.18 -7.55 -8.36
C PHE A 516 -39.78 -7.54 -7.74
N GLU A 517 -38.78 -7.06 -8.49
CA GLU A 517 -37.38 -7.09 -8.08
C GLU A 517 -36.80 -5.67 -7.94
N ASP A 518 -35.83 -5.49 -7.04
CA ASP A 518 -34.96 -4.31 -7.05
C ASP A 518 -33.77 -4.47 -8.01
N ALA A 519 -32.93 -3.43 -8.10
CA ALA A 519 -31.76 -3.44 -9.00
C ALA A 519 -30.70 -4.49 -8.62
N GLU A 520 -30.75 -5.05 -7.41
CA GLU A 520 -29.86 -6.10 -6.94
C GLU A 520 -30.46 -7.50 -7.11
N GLY A 521 -31.66 -7.60 -7.69
CA GLY A 521 -32.37 -8.87 -7.90
C GLY A 521 -33.07 -9.42 -6.67
N ASN A 522 -33.23 -8.63 -5.60
CA ASN A 522 -34.02 -9.07 -4.45
C ASN A 522 -35.50 -9.04 -4.84
N VAL A 523 -36.18 -10.17 -4.67
CA VAL A 523 -37.61 -10.32 -4.99
C VAL A 523 -38.46 -9.89 -3.80
N TYR A 524 -39.53 -9.14 -4.08
CA TYR A 524 -40.55 -8.72 -3.13
C TYR A 524 -41.92 -9.16 -3.64
N GLU A 525 -42.84 -9.48 -2.72
CA GLU A 525 -44.18 -9.94 -3.06
C GLU A 525 -45.26 -9.16 -2.30
N GLN A 526 -46.40 -8.94 -2.95
CA GLN A 526 -47.63 -8.43 -2.33
C GLN A 526 -48.82 -9.25 -2.77
N SER A 527 -49.65 -9.65 -1.81
CA SER A 527 -50.84 -10.46 -2.06
C SER A 527 -52.10 -9.60 -1.99
N VAL A 528 -52.99 -9.75 -2.99
CA VAL A 528 -54.28 -9.07 -3.06
C VAL A 528 -55.39 -10.11 -3.24
N PRO A 529 -56.43 -10.12 -2.39
CA PRO A 529 -57.52 -11.07 -2.54
C PRO A 529 -58.39 -10.73 -3.75
N ILE A 530 -58.92 -11.76 -4.41
CA ILE A 530 -59.91 -11.66 -5.46
C ILE A 530 -61.12 -12.52 -5.11
N ARG A 531 -62.33 -12.02 -5.40
CA ARG A 531 -63.57 -12.75 -5.21
C ARG A 531 -64.53 -12.52 -6.37
N VAL A 532 -65.09 -13.62 -6.88
CA VAL A 532 -66.02 -13.63 -8.02
C VAL A 532 -67.16 -14.59 -7.72
N ASP A 533 -68.40 -14.21 -8.01
CA ASP A 533 -69.54 -15.12 -7.96
C ASP A 533 -69.80 -15.66 -9.38
N ILE A 534 -69.58 -16.97 -9.58
CA ILE A 534 -69.76 -17.65 -10.86
C ILE A 534 -71.16 -18.26 -10.91
N ALA A 535 -71.93 -17.97 -11.95
CA ALA A 535 -73.26 -18.52 -12.14
C ALA A 535 -73.21 -20.06 -12.26
N GLU A 536 -74.08 -20.73 -11.52
CA GLU A 536 -74.26 -22.17 -11.62
C GLU A 536 -75.03 -22.52 -12.90
N SER A 537 -74.59 -23.55 -13.62
CA SER A 537 -75.28 -24.00 -14.81
C SER A 537 -76.66 -24.56 -14.44
N ILE A 538 -77.71 -23.96 -14.99
CA ILE A 538 -79.07 -24.52 -14.90
C ILE A 538 -79.16 -25.60 -15.96
N SER A 539 -79.04 -26.87 -15.56
CA SER A 539 -79.36 -27.97 -16.47
C SER A 539 -80.85 -27.90 -16.83
N ALA A 540 -81.16 -27.53 -18.07
CA ALA A 540 -82.50 -27.71 -18.62
C ALA A 540 -82.78 -29.22 -18.74
N PRO A 541 -83.94 -29.72 -18.30
CA PRO A 541 -84.25 -31.14 -18.44
C PRO A 541 -84.29 -31.50 -19.92
N ALA A 542 -83.57 -32.57 -20.28
CA ALA A 542 -83.53 -33.12 -21.62
C ALA A 542 -84.97 -33.35 -22.12
N ALA A 543 -85.38 -32.60 -23.14
CA ALA A 543 -86.61 -32.89 -23.86
C ALA A 543 -86.43 -34.24 -24.56
N ALA A 544 -87.27 -35.19 -24.17
CA ALA A 544 -87.33 -36.52 -24.78
C ALA A 544 -87.69 -36.40 -26.27
N ASP A 545 -86.90 -37.07 -27.09
CA ASP A 545 -87.17 -37.34 -28.50
C ASP A 545 -88.57 -37.93 -28.69
N THR A 546 -89.28 -37.47 -29.71
CA THR A 546 -90.26 -38.30 -30.40
C THR A 546 -90.14 -38.04 -31.90
N GLU A 547 -89.71 -39.09 -32.59
CA GLU A 547 -89.52 -39.19 -34.03
C GLU A 547 -90.79 -38.91 -34.83
N ALA A 548 -90.61 -38.34 -36.02
CA ALA A 548 -91.44 -38.63 -37.19
C ALA A 548 -90.53 -38.72 -38.44
N GLU A 549 -90.58 -39.87 -39.11
CA GLU A 549 -89.76 -40.27 -40.25
C GLU A 549 -90.12 -39.55 -41.59
N GLN A 550 -89.06 -39.14 -42.32
CA GLN A 550 -88.79 -39.31 -43.78
C GLN A 550 -89.74 -38.68 -44.84
N PRO A 551 -89.25 -38.26 -46.04
CA PRO A 551 -88.22 -38.97 -46.84
C PRO A 551 -87.06 -38.16 -47.44
N GLN A 552 -85.98 -38.91 -47.72
CA GLN A 552 -84.75 -38.55 -48.42
C GLN A 552 -84.93 -38.07 -49.87
N GLU A 553 -84.14 -37.07 -50.27
CA GLU A 553 -83.57 -36.93 -51.61
C GLU A 553 -82.05 -36.69 -51.53
N LYS A 554 -81.30 -37.37 -52.40
CA LYS A 554 -79.86 -37.21 -52.71
C LYS A 554 -79.73 -37.55 -54.21
N PRO A 555 -78.73 -37.08 -55.00
CA PRO A 555 -77.59 -36.17 -54.73
C PRO A 555 -77.49 -35.00 -55.75
N GLU A 556 -76.54 -34.07 -55.57
CA GLU A 556 -75.64 -33.69 -56.68
C GLU A 556 -74.32 -33.08 -56.19
N ALA A 557 -73.23 -33.55 -56.76
CA ALA A 557 -71.86 -33.12 -56.51
C ALA A 557 -71.48 -31.99 -57.49
N PHE A 558 -70.80 -30.95 -57.01
CA PHE A 558 -70.14 -29.96 -57.86
C PHE A 558 -68.64 -29.85 -57.55
N PRO A 559 -67.78 -29.53 -58.55
CA PRO A 559 -66.42 -30.06 -58.67
C PRO A 559 -65.31 -29.12 -58.19
N ILE A 560 -64.19 -29.74 -57.81
CA ILE A 560 -62.89 -29.17 -57.44
C ILE A 560 -62.21 -28.56 -58.68
N TRP A 561 -62.16 -27.23 -58.84
CA TRP A 561 -61.25 -26.56 -59.80
C TRP A 561 -61.05 -25.03 -59.66
N ILE A 562 -61.23 -24.40 -58.49
CA ILE A 562 -60.71 -23.03 -58.28
C ILE A 562 -59.82 -22.98 -57.03
N ALA A 563 -58.63 -23.55 -57.18
CA ALA A 563 -57.45 -23.26 -56.39
C ALA A 563 -56.36 -22.77 -57.35
N ALA A 564 -56.20 -21.44 -57.50
CA ALA A 564 -54.98 -20.76 -57.98
C ALA A 564 -55.26 -19.26 -58.27
N ALA A 565 -55.38 -18.42 -57.23
CA ALA A 565 -55.28 -16.96 -57.41
C ALA A 565 -54.87 -16.16 -56.15
N GLY A 566 -54.61 -16.80 -55.00
CA GLY A 566 -54.28 -16.08 -53.75
C GLY A 566 -52.80 -16.07 -53.37
N ALA A 567 -52.00 -17.03 -53.82
CA ALA A 567 -50.66 -17.27 -53.27
C ALA A 567 -49.52 -16.50 -53.96
N ALA A 568 -49.75 -15.86 -55.12
CA ALA A 568 -48.70 -15.14 -55.86
C ALA A 568 -48.57 -13.65 -55.45
N ALA A 569 -49.60 -13.05 -54.84
CA ALA A 569 -49.58 -11.64 -54.44
C ALA A 569 -48.78 -11.38 -53.16
N VAL A 570 -48.71 -12.35 -52.24
CA VAL A 570 -48.07 -12.17 -50.93
C VAL A 570 -46.54 -12.30 -51.00
N ILE A 571 -46.01 -13.10 -51.93
CA ILE A 571 -44.56 -13.29 -52.10
C ILE A 571 -43.91 -12.09 -52.82
N ALA A 572 -44.63 -11.43 -53.74
CA ALA A 572 -44.11 -10.25 -54.45
C ALA A 572 -44.00 -9.01 -53.55
N VAL A 573 -44.89 -8.86 -52.56
CA VAL A 573 -44.88 -7.73 -51.60
C VAL A 573 -43.76 -7.90 -50.57
N ALA A 574 -43.48 -9.14 -50.12
CA ALA A 574 -42.38 -9.42 -49.20
C ALA A 574 -40.99 -9.16 -49.84
N ALA A 575 -40.80 -9.51 -51.12
CA ALA A 575 -39.54 -9.27 -51.84
C ALA A 575 -39.27 -7.77 -52.11
N ALA A 576 -40.31 -6.98 -52.37
CA ALA A 576 -40.16 -5.54 -52.64
C ALA A 576 -39.79 -4.71 -51.39
N LEU A 577 -40.23 -5.13 -50.20
CA LEU A 577 -39.92 -4.43 -48.94
C LEU A 577 -38.48 -4.69 -48.46
N ILE A 578 -37.92 -5.85 -48.75
CA ILE A 578 -36.53 -6.20 -48.39
C ILE A 578 -35.51 -5.40 -49.24
N ILE A 579 -35.80 -5.15 -50.53
CA ILE A 579 -34.90 -4.37 -51.41
C ILE A 579 -34.92 -2.87 -51.09
N LYS A 580 -36.02 -2.32 -50.57
CA LYS A 580 -36.12 -0.87 -50.24
C LYS A 580 -35.41 -0.50 -48.93
N LYS A 581 -35.29 -1.43 -47.97
CA LYS A 581 -34.61 -1.19 -46.68
C LYS A 581 -33.08 -1.28 -46.78
N GLY A 582 -32.54 -2.00 -47.76
CA GLY A 582 -31.09 -2.13 -48.01
C GLY A 582 -30.42 -0.92 -48.70
N ARG A 583 -31.19 0.00 -49.32
CA ARG A 583 -30.65 1.20 -49.99
C ARG A 583 -30.72 2.49 -49.17
N SER A 584 -31.33 2.45 -47.97
CA SER A 584 -31.44 3.62 -47.08
C SER A 584 -30.29 3.76 -46.07
N ASN A 585 -29.45 2.71 -45.89
CA ASN A 585 -28.36 2.72 -44.90
C ASN A 585 -26.95 2.86 -45.54
N ALA A 586 -26.86 3.36 -46.78
CA ALA A 586 -25.58 3.66 -47.43
C ALA A 586 -25.41 5.16 -47.77
N ALA A 587 -26.17 6.05 -47.13
CA ALA A 587 -25.99 7.49 -47.25
C ALA A 587 -26.50 8.22 -45.99
N LYS A 588 -25.75 8.13 -44.89
CA LYS A 588 -25.51 9.22 -43.93
C LYS A 588 -24.40 8.84 -42.97
#